data_AF-A0A7X7VAQ2-F1
#
_entry.id   AF-A0A7X7VAQ2-F1
#
_cell.length_a   1.000
_cell.length_b   1.000
_cell.length_c   1.000
_cell.angle_alpha   90.00
_cell.angle_beta   90.00
_cell.angle_gamma   90.00
#
_symmetry.space_group_name_H-M   'P 1'
#
loop_
_entity.id
_entity.type
_entity.pdbx_description
1 polymer ?
#
loop_
_entity_poly.entity_id
_entity_poly.type
_entity_poly.pdbx_seq_one_letter_code
_entity_poly.pdbx_strand_id
1 'polypeptide(L)'
;MLDINWSDVISTIESVRTQLIVVGVALVVALLVTFAVNRRTVKDVSVRKFARSQTWIVAAVAIIAAISSMLFGPLSTMLSLLSGSGAPSEQSISRTGDLAVDIQREGIVLLENEGAALPLASDRVNVFGWASTNPVYGGTGSGSMNDQYPSVSILQGMADAGIQTNQNLSDFYTAYRADRPVLSPMAQDWTLPEPPASTYPDELIAGAREFSDTAVVVISRSGG
;
A
#
# COMPACT_ATOMS: atom_id res chain seq x y z
N MET A 1 -10.00 -9.18 0.13
CA MET A 1 -10.75 -8.82 -1.10
C MET A 1 -10.59 -7.32 -1.26
N LEU A 2 -10.07 -6.85 -2.40
CA LEU A 2 -9.93 -5.42 -2.68
C LEU A 2 -11.35 -4.84 -2.84
N ASP A 3 -11.91 -4.29 -1.76
CA ASP A 3 -13.14 -3.52 -1.88
C ASP A 3 -12.85 -2.30 -2.75
N ILE A 4 -13.71 -2.08 -3.75
CA ILE A 4 -13.59 -0.96 -4.66
C ILE A 4 -13.79 0.32 -3.84
N ASN A 5 -12.73 1.10 -3.69
CA ASN A 5 -12.83 2.40 -3.07
C ASN A 5 -13.53 3.38 -4.02
N TRP A 6 -14.79 3.71 -3.72
CA TRP A 6 -15.60 4.58 -4.57
C TRP A 6 -15.04 6.00 -4.70
N SER A 7 -14.26 6.49 -3.74
CA SER A 7 -13.59 7.80 -3.88
C SER A 7 -12.56 7.79 -5.01
N ASP A 8 -11.85 6.68 -5.17
CA ASP A 8 -10.82 6.53 -6.20
C ASP A 8 -11.47 6.38 -7.57
N VAL A 9 -12.60 5.68 -7.65
CA VAL A 9 -13.41 5.59 -8.88
C VAL A 9 -13.90 6.97 -9.32
N ILE A 10 -14.48 7.75 -8.41
CA ILE A 10 -14.97 9.10 -8.71
C ILE A 10 -13.81 10.01 -9.15
N SER A 11 -12.70 10.00 -8.41
CA SER A 11 -11.52 10.80 -8.73
C SER A 11 -10.95 10.45 -10.10
N THR A 12 -10.95 9.16 -10.45
CA THR A 12 -10.53 8.67 -11.77
C THR A 12 -11.45 9.21 -12.87
N ILE A 13 -12.77 9.19 -12.68
CA ILE A 13 -13.75 9.75 -13.64
C ILE A 13 -13.58 11.26 -13.78
N GLU A 14 -13.37 11.97 -12.67
CA GLU A 14 -13.13 13.42 -12.68
C GLU A 14 -11.86 13.78 -13.45
N SER A 15 -10.80 12.98 -13.31
CA SER A 15 -9.53 13.20 -14.02
C SER A 15 -9.66 13.16 -15.56
N VAL A 16 -10.66 12.43 -16.07
CA VAL A 16 -10.93 12.27 -17.52
C VAL A 16 -12.17 13.04 -18.00
N ARG A 17 -12.74 13.88 -17.14
CA ARG A 17 -14.00 14.59 -17.39
C ARG A 17 -13.99 15.40 -18.68
N THR A 18 -12.91 16.13 -18.94
CA THR A 18 -12.77 16.97 -20.14
C THR A 18 -12.85 16.14 -21.42
N GLN A 19 -12.16 15.01 -21.45
CA GLN A 19 -12.13 14.08 -22.58
C GLN A 19 -13.50 13.43 -22.80
N LEU A 20 -14.18 13.03 -21.72
CA LEU A 20 -15.54 12.51 -21.78
C LEU A 20 -16.54 13.53 -22.32
N ILE A 21 -16.42 14.81 -21.92
CA ILE A 21 -17.24 15.90 -22.46
C ILE A 21 -17.00 16.07 -23.96
N VAL A 22 -15.74 16.07 -24.41
CA VAL A 22 -15.38 16.19 -25.83
C VAL A 22 -16.01 15.06 -26.64
N VAL A 23 -15.93 13.81 -26.17
CA VAL A 23 -16.56 12.65 -26.80
C VAL A 23 -18.09 12.83 -26.87
N GLY A 24 -18.72 13.24 -25.77
CA GLY A 24 -20.16 13.48 -25.73
C GLY A 24 -20.63 14.57 -26.69
N VAL A 25 -19.94 15.72 -26.71
CA VAL A 25 -20.24 16.83 -27.61
C VAL A 25 -20.06 16.43 -29.07
N ALA A 26 -18.98 15.73 -29.42
CA ALA A 26 -18.74 15.26 -30.78
C ALA A 26 -19.87 14.35 -31.29
N LEU A 27 -20.36 13.44 -30.43
CA LEU A 27 -21.49 12.55 -30.77
C LEU A 27 -22.81 13.32 -30.91
N VAL A 28 -23.12 14.22 -29.97
CA VAL A 28 -24.35 15.02 -30.01
C VAL A 28 -24.38 15.90 -31.26
N VAL A 29 -23.28 16.59 -31.58
CA VAL A 29 -23.17 17.41 -32.79
C VAL A 29 -23.33 16.55 -34.04
N ALA A 30 -22.71 15.37 -34.10
CA ALA A 30 -22.84 14.46 -35.23
C ALA A 30 -24.29 13.99 -35.45
N LEU A 31 -25.00 13.67 -34.37
CA LEU A 31 -26.42 13.29 -34.40
C LEU A 31 -27.31 14.45 -34.83
N LEU A 32 -27.09 15.65 -34.27
CA LEU A 32 -27.86 16.85 -34.63
C LEU A 32 -27.69 17.19 -36.10
N VAL A 33 -26.48 17.19 -36.63
CA VAL A 33 -26.22 17.43 -38.07
C VAL A 33 -26.84 16.32 -38.92
N THR A 34 -26.77 15.06 -38.49
CA THR A 34 -27.40 13.94 -39.21
C THR A 34 -28.93 14.10 -39.29
N PHE A 35 -29.56 14.56 -38.21
CA PHE A 35 -30.99 14.82 -38.15
C PHE A 35 -31.40 16.08 -38.92
N ALA A 36 -30.60 17.15 -38.83
CA ALA A 36 -30.80 18.40 -39.54
C ALA A 36 -30.61 18.24 -41.05
N VAL A 37 -29.66 17.42 -41.50
CA VAL A 37 -29.41 17.11 -42.92
C VAL A 37 -30.26 15.91 -43.32
N ASN A 38 -31.57 16.12 -43.49
CA ASN A 38 -32.55 15.09 -43.84
C ASN A 38 -33.18 15.34 -45.22
N ARG A 39 -34.11 14.46 -45.64
CA ARG A 39 -34.77 14.56 -46.96
C ARG A 39 -35.62 15.82 -47.14
N ARG A 40 -36.02 16.49 -46.05
CA ARG A 40 -36.84 17.71 -46.08
C ARG A 40 -35.99 18.98 -46.24
N THR A 41 -34.82 19.04 -45.63
CA THR A 41 -33.91 20.19 -45.67
C THR A 41 -32.93 20.17 -46.84
N VAL A 42 -32.37 19.01 -47.17
CA VAL A 42 -31.42 18.85 -48.30
C VAL A 42 -32.00 17.86 -49.29
N LYS A 43 -32.51 18.38 -50.41
CA LYS A 43 -33.13 17.58 -51.49
C LYS A 43 -32.09 16.75 -52.25
N ASP A 44 -30.91 17.33 -52.49
CA ASP A 44 -29.80 16.64 -53.17
C ASP A 44 -29.28 15.46 -52.34
N VAL A 45 -29.30 14.28 -52.97
CA VAL A 45 -28.89 13.02 -52.35
C VAL A 45 -27.39 12.97 -52.11
N SER A 46 -26.60 13.51 -53.03
CA SER A 46 -25.14 13.50 -53.00
C SER A 46 -24.62 14.42 -51.90
N VAL A 47 -25.15 15.64 -51.82
CA VAL A 47 -24.80 16.62 -50.78
C VAL A 47 -25.17 16.09 -49.39
N ARG A 48 -26.34 15.45 -49.25
CA ARG A 48 -26.77 14.84 -47.98
C ARG A 48 -25.87 13.69 -47.54
N LYS A 49 -25.48 12.81 -48.46
CA LYS A 49 -24.55 11.70 -48.15
C LYS A 49 -23.17 12.23 -47.77
N PHE A 50 -22.67 13.22 -48.51
CA PHE A 50 -21.39 13.85 -48.26
C PHE A 50 -21.34 14.54 -46.89
N ALA A 51 -22.32 15.39 -46.58
CA ALA A 51 -22.38 16.11 -45.30
C ALA A 51 -22.44 15.16 -44.09
N ARG A 52 -23.23 14.08 -44.19
CA ARG A 52 -23.31 13.06 -43.12
C ARG A 52 -21.98 12.31 -42.97
N SER A 53 -21.36 11.89 -44.08
CA SER A 53 -20.09 11.17 -44.06
C SER A 53 -18.97 12.02 -43.45
N GLN A 54 -18.81 13.27 -43.89
CA GLN A 54 -17.78 14.16 -43.35
C GLN A 54 -17.99 14.47 -41.86
N THR A 55 -19.25 14.64 -41.43
CA THR A 55 -19.57 14.87 -40.03
C THR A 55 -19.15 13.70 -39.13
N TRP A 56 -19.44 12.47 -39.54
CA TRP A 56 -19.05 11.28 -38.78
C TRP A 56 -17.54 11.05 -38.81
N ILE A 57 -16.85 11.40 -39.90
CA ILE A 57 -15.38 11.36 -39.96
C ILE A 57 -14.77 12.35 -38.95
N VAL A 58 -15.25 13.60 -38.93
CA VAL A 58 -14.77 14.62 -37.98
C VAL A 58 -15.06 14.20 -36.53
N ALA A 59 -16.25 13.65 -36.26
CA ALA A 59 -16.59 13.13 -34.94
C ALA A 59 -15.68 11.96 -34.54
N ALA A 60 -15.39 11.03 -35.46
CA ALA A 60 -14.49 9.92 -35.20
C ALA A 60 -13.06 10.40 -34.87
N VAL A 61 -12.53 11.36 -35.62
CA VAL A 61 -11.20 11.95 -35.35
C VAL A 61 -11.17 12.62 -33.98
N ALA A 62 -12.19 13.41 -33.63
CA ALA A 62 -12.29 14.06 -32.33
C ALA A 62 -12.35 13.04 -31.18
N ILE A 63 -13.11 11.95 -31.34
CA ILE A 63 -13.21 10.88 -30.35
C ILE A 63 -11.88 10.16 -30.20
N ILE A 64 -11.21 9.79 -31.30
CA ILE A 64 -9.90 9.13 -31.26
C ILE A 64 -8.86 10.01 -30.56
N ALA A 65 -8.84 11.31 -30.84
CA ALA A 65 -7.95 12.26 -30.19
C ALA A 65 -8.25 12.39 -28.68
N ALA A 66 -9.53 12.44 -28.30
CA ALA A 66 -9.95 12.49 -26.90
C ALA A 66 -9.62 11.20 -26.13
N ILE A 67 -9.81 10.04 -26.75
CA ILE A 67 -9.43 8.74 -26.15
C ILE A 67 -7.91 8.64 -26.03
N SER A 68 -7.16 9.04 -27.05
CA SER A 68 -5.69 9.00 -27.01
C SER A 68 -5.16 9.92 -25.90
N SER A 69 -5.70 11.13 -25.77
CA SER A 69 -5.29 12.05 -24.69
C SER A 69 -5.73 11.58 -23.30
N MET A 70 -6.84 10.85 -23.20
CA MET A 70 -7.29 10.18 -21.97
C MET A 70 -6.34 9.05 -21.56
N LEU A 71 -5.94 8.19 -22.51
CA LEU A 71 -5.08 7.03 -22.27
C LEU A 71 -3.64 7.42 -21.94
N PHE A 72 -3.07 8.38 -22.69
CA PHE A 72 -1.67 8.81 -22.49
C PHE A 72 -1.50 9.95 -21.48
N GLY A 73 -2.60 10.56 -21.02
CA GLY A 73 -2.59 11.58 -19.98
C GLY A 73 -2.98 10.99 -18.62
N PRO A 74 -4.20 11.27 -18.11
CA PRO A 74 -4.61 10.86 -16.77
C PRO A 74 -4.53 9.36 -16.48
N LEU A 75 -4.76 8.51 -17.50
CA LEU A 75 -4.77 7.05 -17.32
C LEU A 75 -3.42 6.38 -17.60
N SER A 76 -2.37 7.13 -17.94
CA SER A 76 -1.07 6.56 -18.34
C SER A 76 -0.44 5.68 -17.25
N THR A 77 -0.57 6.07 -15.98
CA THR A 77 -0.10 5.28 -14.83
C THR A 77 -0.87 3.98 -14.70
N MET A 78 -2.21 4.00 -14.83
CA MET A 78 -3.03 2.78 -14.77
C MET A 78 -2.72 1.85 -15.94
N LEU A 79 -2.53 2.41 -17.14
CA LEU A 79 -2.14 1.64 -18.32
C LEU A 79 -0.78 0.97 -18.13
N SER A 80 0.18 1.70 -17.53
CA SER A 80 1.51 1.19 -17.22
C SER A 80 1.46 0.06 -16.19
N LEU A 81 0.66 0.22 -15.13
CA LEU A 81 0.43 -0.83 -14.12
C LEU A 81 -0.22 -2.08 -14.74
N LEU A 82 -1.23 -1.91 -15.60
CA LEU A 82 -1.91 -3.01 -16.29
C LEU A 82 -1.02 -3.72 -17.31
N SER A 83 -0.09 -3.00 -17.94
CA SER A 83 0.81 -3.57 -18.95
C SER A 83 1.86 -4.53 -18.38
N GLY A 84 2.00 -4.59 -17.05
CA GLY A 84 2.95 -5.48 -16.36
C GLY A 84 4.42 -5.08 -16.53
N SER A 85 4.72 -4.03 -17.31
CA SER A 85 6.09 -3.55 -17.55
C SER A 85 6.74 -2.86 -16.36
N GLY A 86 6.00 -2.65 -15.28
CA GLY A 86 6.47 -2.02 -14.04
C GLY A 86 6.89 -3.00 -12.95
N ALA A 87 6.75 -4.32 -13.14
CA ALA A 87 7.14 -5.29 -12.13
C ALA A 87 8.69 -5.33 -12.03
N PRO A 88 9.27 -5.14 -10.83
CA PRO A 88 10.71 -5.24 -10.66
C PRO A 88 11.17 -6.68 -10.93
N SER A 89 12.36 -6.83 -11.52
CA SER A 89 12.98 -8.15 -11.69
C SER A 89 13.32 -8.76 -10.33
N GLU A 90 13.40 -10.09 -10.25
CA GLU A 90 13.84 -10.79 -9.03
C GLU A 90 15.19 -10.29 -8.53
N GLN A 91 16.12 -9.99 -9.45
CA GLN A 91 17.42 -9.42 -9.10
C GLN A 91 17.29 -8.04 -8.44
N SER A 92 16.40 -7.17 -8.94
CA SER A 92 16.14 -5.87 -8.33
C SER A 92 15.50 -6.00 -6.96
N ILE A 93 14.55 -6.94 -6.79
CA ILE A 93 13.90 -7.21 -5.51
C ILE A 93 14.94 -7.65 -4.47
N SER A 94 15.78 -8.65 -4.80
CA SER A 94 16.82 -9.15 -3.90
C SER A 94 17.83 -8.05 -3.51
N ARG A 95 18.37 -7.30 -4.50
CA ARG A 95 19.33 -6.21 -4.21
C ARG A 95 18.72 -5.11 -3.34
N THR A 96 17.44 -4.79 -3.56
CA THR A 96 16.75 -3.78 -2.76
C THR A 96 16.49 -4.29 -1.34
N GLY A 97 16.22 -5.58 -1.17
CA GLY A 97 16.12 -6.23 0.14
C GLY A 97 17.41 -6.12 0.94
N ASP A 98 18.55 -6.48 0.34
CA ASP A 98 19.86 -6.36 0.99
C ASP A 98 20.19 -4.91 1.37
N LEU A 99 19.93 -3.98 0.44
CA LEU A 99 20.11 -2.55 0.68
C LEU A 99 19.23 -2.02 1.82
N ALA A 100 17.98 -2.49 1.92
CA ALA A 100 17.08 -2.09 3.00
C ALA A 100 17.61 -2.54 4.38
N VAL A 101 18.20 -3.74 4.45
CA VAL A 101 18.84 -4.23 5.68
C VAL A 101 20.05 -3.37 6.06
N ASP A 102 20.88 -2.98 5.09
CA ASP A 102 22.02 -2.10 5.35
C ASP A 102 21.58 -0.70 5.81
N ILE A 103 20.55 -0.12 5.17
CA ILE A 103 19.95 1.15 5.60
C ILE A 103 19.42 1.04 7.03
N GLN A 104 18.71 -0.03 7.38
CA GLN A 104 18.22 -0.24 8.74
C GLN A 104 19.39 -0.36 9.73
N ARG A 105 20.44 -1.11 9.38
CA ARG A 105 21.63 -1.28 10.23
C ARG A 105 22.32 0.05 10.53
N GLU A 106 22.42 0.94 9.56
CA GLU A 106 23.01 2.27 9.72
C GLU A 106 22.06 3.31 10.35
N GLY A 107 20.75 3.09 10.25
CA GLY A 107 19.72 4.00 10.75
C GLY A 107 19.35 3.82 12.23
N ILE A 108 19.75 2.71 12.87
CA ILE A 108 19.49 2.48 14.30
C ILE A 108 20.37 3.41 15.15
N VAL A 109 19.73 4.18 16.03
CA VAL A 109 20.41 5.12 16.92
C VAL A 109 20.48 4.54 18.33
N LEU A 110 21.71 4.26 18.80
CA LEU A 110 21.97 3.90 20.18
C LEU A 110 22.05 5.18 21.04
N LEU A 111 21.06 5.38 21.91
CA LEU A 111 21.00 6.56 22.77
C LEU A 111 21.83 6.40 24.05
N GLU A 112 21.86 5.19 24.61
CA GLU A 112 22.50 4.91 25.90
C GLU A 112 22.98 3.45 25.92
N ASN A 113 24.16 3.21 26.52
CA ASN A 113 24.73 1.87 26.68
C ASN A 113 25.63 1.84 27.92
N GLU A 114 25.02 1.67 29.09
CA GLU A 114 25.73 1.54 30.35
C GLU A 114 26.17 0.09 30.60
N GLY A 115 27.30 -0.10 31.28
CA GLY A 115 27.77 -1.43 31.71
C GLY A 115 28.11 -2.39 30.58
N ALA A 116 28.30 -1.89 29.35
CA ALA A 116 28.47 -2.71 28.15
C ALA A 116 27.30 -3.70 27.94
N ALA A 117 26.07 -3.26 28.18
CA ALA A 117 24.86 -4.05 27.97
C ALA A 117 24.70 -4.51 26.50
N LEU A 118 25.18 -3.70 25.55
CA LEU A 118 25.27 -4.05 24.13
C LEU A 118 26.72 -4.03 23.62
N PRO A 119 27.10 -4.93 22.69
CA PRO A 119 26.29 -6.04 22.15
C PRO A 119 25.96 -7.09 23.21
N LEU A 120 24.87 -7.83 23.01
CA LEU A 120 24.41 -8.84 23.96
C LEU A 120 25.51 -9.89 24.18
N ALA A 121 25.88 -10.11 25.44
CA ALA A 121 26.88 -11.10 25.81
C ALA A 121 26.32 -12.54 25.87
N SER A 122 25.01 -12.68 26.10
CA SER A 122 24.29 -13.95 26.15
C SER A 122 23.54 -14.19 24.85
N ASP A 123 23.47 -15.45 24.43
CA ASP A 123 22.62 -15.92 23.33
C ASP A 123 21.17 -16.18 23.78
N ARG A 124 20.84 -15.93 25.06
CA ARG A 124 19.50 -16.10 25.62
C ARG A 124 18.96 -14.80 26.17
N VAL A 125 17.75 -14.41 25.78
CA VAL A 125 17.14 -13.14 26.21
C VAL A 125 15.63 -13.26 26.44
N ASN A 126 15.13 -12.53 27.44
CA ASN A 126 13.69 -12.32 27.62
C ASN A 126 13.24 -11.11 26.81
N VAL A 127 12.33 -11.29 25.86
CA VAL A 127 11.80 -10.18 25.06
C VAL A 127 10.42 -9.81 25.57
N PHE A 128 10.31 -8.61 26.14
CA PHE A 128 9.08 -8.01 26.62
C PHE A 128 8.53 -6.99 25.60
N GLY A 129 7.24 -6.74 25.70
CA GLY A 129 6.47 -5.89 24.80
C GLY A 129 5.83 -6.69 23.67
N TRP A 130 4.52 -6.56 23.53
CA TRP A 130 3.74 -7.24 22.49
C TRP A 130 4.25 -6.92 21.09
N ALA A 131 4.76 -5.71 20.89
CA ALA A 131 5.32 -5.26 19.62
C ALA A 131 6.50 -6.11 19.10
N SER A 132 7.11 -6.95 19.94
CA SER A 132 8.12 -7.93 19.52
C SER A 132 7.57 -9.00 18.58
N THR A 133 6.30 -9.40 18.76
CA THR A 133 5.62 -10.41 17.92
C THR A 133 5.06 -9.81 16.64
N ASN A 134 4.63 -8.55 16.69
CA ASN A 134 4.04 -7.82 15.56
C ASN A 134 4.57 -6.37 15.53
N PRO A 135 5.78 -6.12 14.95
CA PRO A 135 6.41 -4.80 14.92
C PRO A 135 5.66 -3.76 14.06
N VAL A 136 6.05 -2.50 14.20
CA VAL A 136 5.67 -1.44 13.24
C VAL A 136 6.75 -1.39 12.15
N TYR A 137 6.38 -1.82 10.95
CA TYR A 137 7.31 -1.87 9.81
C TYR A 137 7.39 -0.56 9.01
N GLY A 138 6.40 0.32 9.18
CA GLY A 138 6.33 1.60 8.49
C GLY A 138 5.16 2.43 8.99
N GLY A 139 5.07 3.66 8.48
CA GLY A 139 3.92 4.54 8.72
C GLY A 139 2.68 4.12 7.93
N THR A 140 1.59 4.84 8.13
CA THR A 140 0.32 4.62 7.42
C THR A 140 0.23 5.52 6.17
N GLY A 141 -0.88 5.41 5.43
CA GLY A 141 -1.12 6.26 4.25
C GLY A 141 -0.36 5.80 3.00
N SER A 142 -0.03 6.73 2.11
CA SER A 142 0.51 6.40 0.77
C SER A 142 1.86 5.65 0.78
N GLY A 143 2.60 5.71 1.89
CA GLY A 143 3.88 5.02 2.07
C GLY A 143 3.78 3.74 2.91
N SER A 144 2.56 3.25 3.21
CA SER A 144 2.39 2.06 4.04
C SER A 144 2.89 0.81 3.33
N MET A 145 3.47 -0.10 4.10
CA MET A 145 3.82 -1.43 3.59
C MET A 145 2.56 -2.25 3.27
N ASN A 146 2.69 -3.14 2.28
CA ASN A 146 1.67 -4.13 1.95
C ASN A 146 2.17 -5.54 2.31
N ASP A 147 1.29 -6.54 2.17
CA ASP A 147 1.57 -7.95 2.46
C ASP A 147 2.16 -8.73 1.26
N GLN A 148 2.61 -8.03 0.21
CA GLN A 148 3.15 -8.67 -0.99
C GLN A 148 4.53 -9.29 -0.77
N TYR A 149 5.27 -8.81 0.23
CA TYR A 149 6.61 -9.28 0.56
C TYR A 149 6.66 -9.75 2.01
N PRO A 150 7.45 -10.81 2.30
CA PRO A 150 7.56 -11.31 3.66
C PRO A 150 8.21 -10.26 4.58
N SER A 151 7.69 -10.16 5.79
CA SER A 151 8.24 -9.31 6.86
C SER A 151 8.92 -10.17 7.93
N VAL A 152 9.96 -9.62 8.57
CA VAL A 152 10.70 -10.30 9.66
C VAL A 152 10.37 -9.64 11.00
N SER A 153 9.79 -10.37 11.94
CA SER A 153 9.53 -9.85 13.29
C SER A 153 10.83 -9.68 14.09
N ILE A 154 10.77 -8.95 15.23
CA ILE A 154 11.95 -8.84 16.11
C ILE A 154 12.37 -10.22 16.63
N LEU A 155 11.41 -11.07 17.01
CA LEU A 155 11.69 -12.43 17.48
C LEU A 155 12.32 -13.30 16.39
N GLN A 156 11.84 -13.20 15.15
CA GLN A 156 12.44 -13.91 14.02
C GLN A 156 13.86 -13.42 13.73
N GLY A 157 14.09 -12.11 13.71
CA GLY A 157 15.42 -11.54 13.48
C GLY A 157 16.43 -11.92 14.57
N MET A 158 15.98 -12.04 15.82
CA MET A 158 16.80 -12.59 16.92
C MET A 158 17.13 -14.06 16.70
N ALA A 159 16.15 -14.88 16.31
CA ALA A 159 16.39 -16.29 16.02
C ALA A 159 17.36 -16.47 14.84
N ASP A 160 17.23 -15.68 13.77
CA ASP A 160 18.12 -15.68 12.61
C ASP A 160 19.56 -15.28 12.99
N ALA A 161 19.71 -14.42 14.01
CA ALA A 161 20.99 -14.04 14.59
C ALA A 161 21.56 -15.07 15.60
N GLY A 162 20.87 -16.19 15.82
CA GLY A 162 21.27 -17.22 16.78
C GLY A 162 20.93 -16.92 18.24
N ILE A 163 20.06 -15.93 18.50
CA ILE A 163 19.60 -15.56 19.84
C ILE A 163 18.31 -16.31 20.17
N GLN A 164 18.33 -17.06 21.25
CA GLN A 164 17.19 -17.78 21.82
C GLN A 164 16.33 -16.86 22.68
N THR A 165 15.05 -16.77 22.35
CA THR A 165 14.06 -15.99 23.12
C THR A 165 13.20 -16.90 24.00
N ASN A 166 12.70 -16.37 25.11
CA ASN A 166 11.78 -17.09 25.99
C ASN A 166 10.41 -17.31 25.32
N GLN A 167 10.11 -18.56 24.93
CA GLN A 167 8.87 -18.90 24.23
C GLN A 167 7.60 -18.60 25.04
N ASN A 168 7.64 -18.74 26.37
CA ASN A 168 6.47 -18.47 27.21
C ASN A 168 6.04 -16.99 27.12
N LEU A 169 6.98 -16.06 26.98
CA LEU A 169 6.69 -14.63 26.76
C LEU A 169 6.08 -14.41 25.37
N SER A 170 6.65 -15.02 24.34
CA SER A 170 6.13 -14.95 22.97
C SER A 170 4.70 -15.49 22.88
N ASP A 171 4.42 -16.63 23.53
CA ASP A 171 3.11 -17.26 23.57
C ASP A 171 2.09 -16.40 24.33
N PHE A 172 2.50 -15.80 25.45
CA PHE A 172 1.67 -14.86 26.20
C PHE A 172 1.22 -13.67 25.34
N TYR A 173 2.14 -13.05 24.59
CA TYR A 173 1.79 -11.91 23.74
C TYR A 173 0.93 -12.30 22.54
N THR A 174 1.24 -13.40 21.86
CA THR A 174 0.45 -13.88 20.72
C THR A 174 -0.95 -14.33 21.13
N ALA A 175 -1.10 -14.90 22.34
CA ALA A 175 -2.40 -15.25 22.91
C ALA A 175 -3.21 -14.01 23.34
N TYR A 176 -2.55 -12.96 23.82
CA TYR A 176 -3.22 -11.70 24.17
C TYR A 176 -3.85 -11.05 22.94
N ARG A 177 -3.12 -10.95 21.83
CA ARG A 177 -3.63 -10.44 20.56
C ARG A 177 -2.77 -10.90 19.39
N ALA A 178 -3.40 -11.33 18.30
CA ALA A 178 -2.69 -11.74 17.08
C ALA A 178 -2.52 -10.59 16.07
N ASP A 179 -3.47 -9.66 16.02
CA ASP A 179 -3.54 -8.59 15.04
C ASP A 179 -3.10 -7.22 15.60
N ARG A 180 -2.59 -6.36 14.72
CA ARG A 180 -2.32 -4.96 15.03
C ARG A 180 -3.56 -4.12 14.75
N PRO A 181 -3.96 -3.20 15.67
CA PRO A 181 -4.93 -2.14 15.41
C PRO A 181 -4.76 -1.46 14.05
N VAL A 182 -5.87 -1.29 13.33
CA VAL A 182 -5.84 -0.74 11.97
C VAL A 182 -5.79 0.79 12.02
N LEU A 183 -4.74 1.35 11.43
CA LEU A 183 -4.60 2.78 11.16
C LEU A 183 -4.55 3.01 9.64
N SER A 184 -5.61 3.61 9.11
CA SER A 184 -5.79 3.95 7.71
C SER A 184 -6.61 5.25 7.58
N PRO A 185 -6.68 5.87 6.38
CA PRO A 185 -7.55 7.03 6.18
C PRO A 185 -9.01 6.80 6.61
N MET A 186 -9.48 5.55 6.60
CA MET A 186 -10.86 5.16 6.92
C MET A 186 -11.03 4.58 8.33
N ALA A 187 -9.94 4.29 9.07
CA ALA A 187 -9.97 3.70 10.41
C ALA A 187 -8.81 4.22 11.27
N GLN A 188 -9.11 4.72 12.47
CA GLN A 188 -8.13 5.42 13.32
C GLN A 188 -8.01 4.73 14.69
N ASP A 189 -7.62 3.46 14.71
CA ASP A 189 -7.41 2.72 15.96
C ASP A 189 -5.98 2.90 16.50
N TRP A 190 -5.82 3.88 17.39
CA TRP A 190 -4.55 4.20 18.06
C TRP A 190 -4.25 3.31 19.28
N THR A 191 -5.00 2.22 19.46
CA THR A 191 -4.77 1.28 20.56
C THR A 191 -3.34 0.77 20.51
N LEU A 192 -2.71 0.73 21.69
CA LEU A 192 -1.42 0.11 21.90
C LEU A 192 -1.70 -1.25 22.53
N PRO A 193 -1.62 -2.35 21.78
CA PRO A 193 -2.03 -3.66 22.25
C PRO A 193 -0.97 -4.26 23.19
N GLU A 194 -0.81 -3.67 24.37
CA GLU A 194 0.08 -4.16 25.41
C GLU A 194 -0.75 -4.69 26.60
N PRO A 195 -0.56 -5.95 27.03
CA PRO A 195 -1.18 -6.44 28.26
C PRO A 195 -0.80 -5.55 29.46
N PRO A 196 -1.74 -5.16 30.32
CA PRO A 196 -1.41 -4.44 31.55
C PRO A 196 -0.42 -5.24 32.40
N ALA A 197 0.54 -4.59 33.05
CA ALA A 197 1.53 -5.30 33.87
C ALA A 197 0.90 -6.20 34.96
N SER A 198 -0.28 -5.83 35.46
CA SER A 198 -1.04 -6.62 36.44
C SER A 198 -1.61 -7.93 35.90
N THR A 199 -1.60 -8.15 34.58
CA THR A 199 -2.09 -9.40 33.96
C THR A 199 -0.97 -10.41 33.70
N TYR A 200 0.27 -10.09 34.03
CA TYR A 200 1.40 -11.00 33.88
C TYR A 200 1.35 -12.04 35.01
N PRO A 201 1.25 -13.35 34.71
CA PRO A 201 1.26 -14.38 35.73
C PRO A 201 2.60 -14.39 36.48
N ASP A 202 2.58 -14.60 37.80
CA ASP A 202 3.80 -14.69 38.61
C ASP A 202 4.75 -15.78 38.09
N GLU A 203 4.19 -16.90 37.61
CA GLU A 203 4.94 -18.00 36.99
C GLU A 203 5.66 -17.58 35.70
N LEU A 204 5.07 -16.68 34.90
CA LEU A 204 5.68 -16.17 33.68
C LEU A 204 6.92 -15.32 34.02
N ILE A 205 6.80 -14.47 35.06
CA ILE A 205 7.90 -13.62 35.54
C ILE A 205 9.00 -14.45 36.20
N ALA A 206 8.64 -15.46 37.00
CA ALA A 206 9.59 -16.38 37.59
C ALA A 206 10.36 -17.16 36.50
N GLY A 207 9.65 -17.72 35.52
CA GLY A 207 10.25 -18.42 34.38
C GLY A 207 11.13 -17.51 33.53
N ALA A 208 10.80 -16.23 33.38
CA ALA A 208 11.67 -15.26 32.71
C ALA A 208 13.01 -15.09 33.44
N ARG A 209 13.01 -14.94 34.77
CA ARG A 209 14.24 -14.82 35.58
C ARG A 209 15.10 -16.07 35.49
N GLU A 210 14.49 -17.26 35.44
CA GLU A 210 15.22 -18.53 35.26
C GLU A 210 15.79 -18.68 33.84
N PHE A 211 15.11 -18.13 32.83
CA PHE A 211 15.49 -18.29 31.44
C PHE A 211 16.75 -17.49 31.05
N SER A 212 16.84 -16.23 31.51
CA SER A 212 17.95 -15.32 31.23
C SER A 212 17.97 -14.11 32.18
N ASP A 213 19.17 -13.66 32.53
CA ASP A 213 19.40 -12.41 33.27
C ASP A 213 19.27 -11.15 32.38
N THR A 214 19.12 -11.31 31.07
CA THR A 214 19.00 -10.21 30.11
C THR A 214 17.57 -10.06 29.61
N ALA A 215 17.08 -8.81 29.58
CA ALA A 215 15.77 -8.46 29.05
C ALA A 215 15.89 -7.40 27.95
N VAL A 216 15.11 -7.55 26.88
CA VAL A 216 14.90 -6.55 25.82
C VAL A 216 13.44 -6.14 25.87
N VAL A 217 13.17 -4.84 25.93
CA VAL A 217 11.80 -4.30 25.94
C VAL A 217 11.54 -3.59 24.62
N VAL A 218 10.56 -4.08 23.86
CA VAL A 218 10.19 -3.54 22.55
C VAL A 218 8.99 -2.61 22.70
N ILE A 219 9.21 -1.33 22.42
CA ILE A 219 8.16 -0.30 22.41
C ILE A 219 7.97 0.15 20.97
N SER A 220 6.72 0.15 20.50
CA SER A 220 6.39 0.62 19.14
C SER A 220 5.28 1.66 19.16
N ARG A 221 5.34 2.57 18.19
CA ARG A 221 4.28 3.53 17.87
C ARG A 221 4.18 3.64 16.37
N SER A 222 2.95 3.67 15.86
CA SER A 222 2.68 3.98 14.46
C SER A 222 2.50 5.49 14.29
N GLY A 223 2.78 6.00 13.10
CA GLY A 223 2.50 7.37 12.68
C GLY A 223 2.12 7.41 11.20
N GLY A 224 1.63 8.56 10.72
CA GLY A 224 1.20 8.76 9.33
C GLY A 224 -0.07 9.60 9.24
#